data_AF-A0A6A3GCD8-F1
#
_entry.id   AF-A0A6A3GCD8-F1
#
_cell.length_a   1.000
_cell.length_b   1.000
_cell.length_c   1.000
_cell.angle_alpha   90.00
_cell.angle_beta   90.00
_cell.angle_gamma   90.00
#
_symmetry.space_group_name_H-M   'P 1'
#
loop_
_entity.id
_entity.type
_entity.pdbx_description
1 polymer ?
#
loop_
_entity_poly.entity_id
_entity_poly.type
_entity_poly.pdbx_seq_one_letter_code
_entity_poly.pdbx_strand_id
1 'polypeptide(L)'
;MPPKVSSIARDELVEWLKLRKEYEETMKERCKDGKEDIGTVMKSVKNSFDEYLLETLCEVSWGVTVDKVTDDFLLEQIHAITDSYQNQVLPPVNELFQKELRMDMNNMDITSRVTNYFMSCNTLIKKYGFTSFFEEEHGSKKKCKLIVNSLPAALKEKVKNEIDYRFPEAQSNVMKLYKLICQQALEEAIGHRALNRERKLSHKQKQREQPHPFQKNKRQNTGQQQKADKYQKKGGKVVQPAAENSGDKKEQPGQKGAPKTGCFHCGGPHYLSGCPTANKEDRDRLANSKQNKRGGEHPAGRHR
;
A
#
# COMPACT_ATOMS: atom_id res chain seq x y z
N MET A 1 22.46 22.64 -0.17
CA MET A 1 22.36 24.03 -0.68
C MET A 1 21.46 24.81 0.26
N PRO A 2 21.68 26.11 0.48
CA PRO A 2 20.81 26.91 1.34
C PRO A 2 19.44 27.10 0.67
N PRO A 3 18.32 26.81 1.37
CA PRO A 3 16.98 26.97 0.82
C PRO A 3 16.62 28.46 0.65
N LYS A 4 15.85 28.77 -0.39
CA LYS A 4 15.38 30.13 -0.70
C LYS A 4 13.92 30.31 -0.31
N VAL A 5 13.55 31.51 0.14
CA VAL A 5 12.17 31.95 0.36
C VAL A 5 11.74 32.80 -0.83
N SER A 6 10.94 32.23 -1.74
CA SER A 6 10.40 32.92 -2.91
C SER A 6 8.93 33.31 -2.79
N SER A 7 8.28 32.92 -1.69
CA SER A 7 6.85 33.09 -1.46
C SER A 7 6.57 33.13 0.03
N ILE A 8 5.53 33.87 0.42
CA ILE A 8 4.96 33.85 1.78
C ILE A 8 3.79 32.86 1.91
N ALA A 9 3.55 32.04 0.88
CA ALA A 9 2.58 30.96 0.97
C ALA A 9 2.98 30.01 2.10
N ARG A 10 1.99 29.65 2.93
CA ARG A 10 2.23 28.89 4.16
C ARG A 10 2.94 27.56 3.91
N ASP A 11 2.47 26.81 2.93
CA ASP A 11 3.02 25.50 2.57
C ASP A 11 4.47 25.61 2.08
N GLU A 12 4.80 26.65 1.33
CA GLU A 12 6.18 26.95 0.95
C GLU A 12 7.05 27.32 2.16
N LEU A 13 6.55 28.12 3.11
CA LEU A 13 7.27 28.45 4.35
C LEU A 13 7.47 27.25 5.27
N VAL A 14 6.48 26.36 5.38
CA VAL A 14 6.59 25.11 6.15
C VAL A 14 7.66 24.19 5.55
N GLU A 15 7.69 24.04 4.22
CA GLU A 15 8.73 23.25 3.56
C GLU A 15 10.10 23.93 3.68
N TRP A 16 10.16 25.26 3.59
CA TRP A 16 11.39 26.02 3.80
C TRP A 16 11.96 25.81 5.20
N LEU A 17 11.15 25.88 6.28
CA LEU A 17 11.60 25.62 7.65
C LEU A 17 12.21 24.21 7.81
N LYS A 18 11.60 23.21 7.17
CA LYS A 18 12.12 21.84 7.16
C LYS A 18 13.47 21.77 6.46
N LEU A 19 13.58 22.30 5.23
CA LEU A 19 14.82 22.33 4.46
C LEU A 19 15.91 23.16 5.16
N ARG A 20 15.51 24.24 5.84
CA ARG A 20 16.41 25.11 6.60
C ARG A 20 17.04 24.34 7.76
N LYS A 21 16.24 23.57 8.50
CA LYS A 21 16.75 22.71 9.59
C LYS A 21 17.76 21.67 9.08
N GLU A 22 17.45 20.97 7.99
CA GLU A 22 18.36 19.99 7.37
C GLU A 22 19.67 20.63 6.90
N TYR A 23 19.57 21.82 6.31
CA TYR A 23 20.74 22.62 5.92
C TYR A 23 21.60 22.99 7.13
N GLU A 24 21.00 23.50 8.20
CA GLU A 24 21.72 23.89 9.42
C GLU A 24 22.41 22.71 10.10
N GLU A 25 21.77 21.54 10.16
CA GLU A 25 22.37 20.31 10.69
C GLU A 25 23.57 19.89 9.84
N THR A 26 23.44 19.89 8.51
CA THR A 26 24.54 19.57 7.59
C THR A 26 25.72 20.54 7.76
N MET A 27 25.44 21.83 7.94
CA MET A 27 26.49 22.84 8.15
C MET A 27 27.18 22.67 9.50
N LYS A 28 26.42 22.39 10.56
CA LYS A 28 26.96 22.10 11.90
C LYS A 28 27.89 20.89 11.89
N GLU A 29 27.59 19.84 11.13
CA GLU A 29 28.46 18.67 10.99
C GLU A 29 29.77 19.03 10.28
N ARG A 30 29.71 19.75 9.15
CA ARG A 30 30.93 20.18 8.43
C ARG A 30 31.87 21.04 9.27
N CYS A 31 31.32 21.97 10.05
CA CYS A 31 32.13 22.87 10.88
C CYS A 31 32.82 22.13 12.03
N LYS A 32 32.23 21.04 12.56
CA LYS A 32 32.90 20.18 13.56
C LYS A 32 34.16 19.52 13.01
N ASP A 33 34.15 19.16 11.73
CA ASP A 33 35.26 18.49 11.07
C ASP A 33 36.33 19.48 10.53
N GLY A 34 35.93 20.73 10.25
CA GLY A 34 36.73 21.69 9.47
C GLY A 34 37.42 22.84 10.21
N LYS A 35 37.22 23.04 11.53
CA LYS A 35 37.63 24.27 12.27
C LYS A 35 37.04 25.59 11.74
N GLU A 36 36.03 25.54 10.88
CA GLU A 36 35.36 26.73 10.35
C GLU A 36 34.27 27.22 11.33
N ASP A 37 34.13 28.54 11.47
CA ASP A 37 33.08 29.14 12.28
C ASP A 37 31.71 29.01 11.59
N ILE A 38 30.73 28.43 12.29
CA ILE A 38 29.38 28.16 11.76
C ILE A 38 28.68 29.44 11.30
N GLY A 39 28.85 30.55 12.06
CA GLY A 39 28.22 31.83 11.74
C GLY A 39 28.71 32.42 10.42
N THR A 40 29.96 32.12 10.05
CA THR A 40 30.59 32.62 8.83
C THR A 40 30.20 31.81 7.59
N VAL A 41 29.97 30.51 7.72
CA VAL A 41 29.66 29.62 6.58
C VAL A 41 28.15 29.50 6.33
N MET A 42 27.33 29.71 7.36
CA MET A 42 25.89 29.56 7.26
C MET A 42 25.23 30.77 6.60
N LYS A 43 24.42 30.53 5.57
CA LYS A 43 23.63 31.60 4.94
C LYS A 43 22.59 32.12 5.93
N SER A 44 22.56 33.43 6.18
CA SER A 44 21.55 34.08 7.04
C SER A 44 20.13 33.86 6.53
N VAL A 45 19.14 34.03 7.39
CA VAL A 45 17.72 33.98 7.03
C VAL A 45 17.41 35.10 6.05
N LYS A 46 17.88 36.32 6.32
CA LYS A 46 17.74 37.47 5.43
C LYS A 46 18.24 37.19 4.02
N ASN A 47 19.42 36.59 3.89
CA ASN A 47 19.99 36.27 2.57
C ASN A 47 19.28 35.07 1.90
N SER A 48 18.46 34.31 2.63
CA SER A 48 17.61 33.25 2.06
C SER A 48 16.38 33.80 1.35
N PHE A 49 15.92 35.02 1.63
CA PHE A 49 14.80 35.62 0.92
C PHE A 49 15.18 36.03 -0.51
N ASP A 50 14.22 35.94 -1.41
CA ASP A 50 14.26 36.68 -2.66
C ASP A 50 14.30 38.19 -2.39
N GLU A 51 15.15 38.90 -3.11
CA GLU A 51 15.44 40.33 -2.86
C GLU A 51 14.19 41.20 -3.07
N TYR A 52 13.49 41.01 -4.19
CA TYR A 52 12.26 41.74 -4.51
C TYR A 52 11.13 41.40 -3.55
N LEU A 53 11.01 40.12 -3.16
CA LEU A 53 10.03 39.71 -2.14
C LEU A 53 10.31 40.40 -0.81
N LEU A 54 11.57 40.41 -0.36
CA LEU A 54 11.93 41.02 0.92
C LEU A 54 11.66 42.52 0.94
N GLU A 55 12.06 43.24 -0.11
CA GLU A 55 11.79 44.67 -0.28
C GLU A 55 10.28 44.96 -0.23
N THR A 56 9.49 44.17 -0.98
CA THR A 56 8.03 44.33 -1.02
C THR A 56 7.40 44.10 0.36
N LEU A 57 7.83 43.08 1.11
CA LEU A 57 7.30 42.80 2.46
C LEU A 57 7.68 43.90 3.45
N CYS A 58 8.89 44.43 3.35
CA CYS A 58 9.37 45.54 4.17
C CYS A 58 8.51 46.80 3.97
N GLU A 59 8.22 47.15 2.72
CA GLU A 59 7.42 48.32 2.36
C GLU A 59 5.92 48.13 2.68
N VAL A 60 5.33 47.02 2.24
CA VAL A 60 3.87 46.85 2.23
C VAL A 60 3.33 46.29 3.54
N SER A 61 4.05 45.34 4.17
CA SER A 61 3.53 44.56 5.28
C SER A 61 4.08 45.02 6.64
N TRP A 62 5.36 45.39 6.70
CA TRP A 62 6.05 45.60 7.98
C TRP A 62 6.37 47.06 8.29
N GLY A 63 6.41 47.94 7.29
CA GLY A 63 6.75 49.36 7.47
C GLY A 63 8.17 49.57 8.03
N VAL A 64 9.09 48.65 7.73
CA VAL A 64 10.49 48.70 8.16
C VAL A 64 11.40 48.79 6.95
N THR A 65 12.57 49.39 7.10
CA THR A 65 13.56 49.45 6.04
C THR A 65 14.41 48.17 6.03
N VAL A 66 14.85 47.74 4.84
CA VAL A 66 15.59 46.47 4.66
C VAL A 66 16.85 46.41 5.52
N ASP A 67 17.53 47.53 5.76
CA ASP A 67 18.72 47.62 6.63
C ASP A 67 18.44 47.25 8.09
N LYS A 68 17.24 47.55 8.60
CA LYS A 68 16.84 47.27 9.99
C LYS A 68 16.32 45.85 10.21
N VAL A 69 16.05 45.11 9.13
CA VAL A 69 15.58 43.74 9.20
C VAL A 69 16.70 42.81 9.68
N THR A 70 16.42 42.09 10.77
CA THR A 70 17.28 41.05 11.36
C THR A 70 16.75 39.65 11.02
N ASP A 71 17.62 38.65 11.15
CA ASP A 71 17.22 37.24 10.97
C ASP A 71 16.14 36.81 11.98
N ASP A 72 16.24 37.28 13.24
CA ASP A 72 15.26 36.98 14.29
C ASP A 72 13.88 37.53 13.94
N PHE A 73 13.82 38.78 13.46
CA PHE A 73 12.56 39.39 13.00
C PHE A 73 11.94 38.57 11.86
N LEU A 74 12.74 38.15 10.87
CA LEU A 74 12.23 37.34 9.76
C LEU A 74 11.72 35.98 10.23
N LEU A 75 12.41 35.33 11.16
CA LEU A 75 11.94 34.08 11.76
C LEU A 75 10.63 34.29 12.51
N GLU A 76 10.48 35.36 13.29
CA GLU A 76 9.22 35.69 13.95
C GLU A 76 8.07 35.87 12.94
N GLN A 77 8.31 36.54 11.82
CA GLN A 77 7.30 36.70 10.76
C GLN A 77 6.94 35.38 10.08
N ILE A 78 7.94 34.52 9.80
CA ILE A 78 7.70 33.17 9.27
C ILE A 78 6.84 32.37 10.26
N HIS A 79 7.21 32.36 11.54
CA HIS A 79 6.48 31.66 12.59
C HIS A 79 5.07 32.19 12.77
N ALA A 80 4.86 33.51 12.70
CA ALA A 80 3.53 34.10 12.74
C ALA A 80 2.60 33.55 11.64
N ILE A 81 3.14 33.23 10.46
CA ILE A 81 2.40 32.62 9.36
C ILE A 81 2.25 31.10 9.56
N THR A 82 3.32 30.39 9.93
CA THR A 82 3.32 28.91 9.96
C THR A 82 2.66 28.33 11.21
N ASP A 83 2.61 29.08 12.30
CA ASP A 83 2.15 28.59 13.60
C ASP A 83 0.72 29.01 13.91
N SER A 84 0.13 29.89 13.08
CA SER A 84 -1.27 30.32 13.17
C SER A 84 -2.07 29.85 11.97
N TYR A 85 -3.25 29.25 12.15
CA TYR A 85 -4.10 28.73 11.08
C TYR A 85 -4.40 29.75 9.97
N GLN A 86 -4.69 29.27 8.75
CA GLN A 86 -4.78 30.10 7.55
C GLN A 86 -5.72 31.31 7.74
N ASN A 87 -5.22 32.51 7.42
CA ASN A 87 -5.91 33.79 7.57
C ASN A 87 -6.37 34.10 9.01
N GLN A 88 -5.89 33.39 10.02
CA GLN A 88 -6.43 33.44 11.38
C GLN A 88 -7.96 33.19 11.42
N VAL A 89 -8.50 32.40 10.48
CA VAL A 89 -9.90 31.94 10.49
C VAL A 89 -9.98 30.42 10.69
N LEU A 90 -10.57 29.98 11.80
CA LEU A 90 -10.58 28.57 12.19
C LEU A 90 -11.52 27.79 11.25
N PRO A 91 -11.01 26.88 10.40
CA PRO A 91 -11.89 26.10 9.54
C PRO A 91 -12.67 25.06 10.35
N PRO A 92 -13.72 24.44 9.79
CA PRO A 92 -14.42 23.33 10.43
C PRO A 92 -13.50 22.10 10.54
N VAL A 93 -12.71 22.03 11.63
CA VAL A 93 -11.61 21.07 11.83
C VAL A 93 -12.08 19.63 11.67
N ASN A 94 -13.26 19.28 12.21
CA ASN A 94 -13.78 17.91 12.12
C ASN A 94 -14.04 17.49 10.67
N GLU A 95 -14.66 18.36 9.87
CA GLU A 95 -15.00 18.07 8.47
C GLU A 95 -13.74 18.01 7.61
N LEU A 96 -12.80 18.92 7.85
CA LEU A 96 -11.50 18.96 7.19
C LEU A 96 -10.74 17.64 7.37
N PHE A 97 -10.61 17.16 8.62
CA PHE A 97 -9.95 15.90 8.91
C PHE A 97 -10.72 14.71 8.36
N GLN A 98 -12.05 14.69 8.38
CA GLN A 98 -12.82 13.59 7.77
C GLN A 98 -12.63 13.52 6.26
N LYS A 99 -12.45 14.68 5.60
CA LYS A 99 -12.25 14.76 4.16
C LYS A 99 -10.83 14.34 3.75
N GLU A 100 -9.81 14.83 4.45
CA GLU A 100 -8.40 14.70 4.06
C GLU A 100 -7.65 13.54 4.75
N LEU A 101 -7.96 13.22 6.00
CA LEU A 101 -7.27 12.13 6.71
C LEU A 101 -7.87 10.79 6.33
N ARG A 102 -7.22 10.08 5.38
CA ARG A 102 -7.68 8.79 4.87
C ARG A 102 -6.67 7.67 5.13
N MET A 103 -7.16 6.53 5.61
CA MET A 103 -6.35 5.32 5.74
C MET A 103 -6.31 4.55 4.42
N ASP A 104 -5.12 4.23 3.93
CA ASP A 104 -4.94 3.41 2.73
C ASP A 104 -5.21 1.93 3.02
N MET A 105 -6.42 1.47 2.71
CA MET A 105 -6.83 0.08 2.95
C MET A 105 -6.20 -0.93 1.98
N ASN A 106 -5.52 -0.47 0.92
CA ASN A 106 -4.83 -1.37 -0.03
C ASN A 106 -3.48 -1.86 0.52
N ASN A 107 -2.86 -1.11 1.44
CA ASN A 107 -1.67 -1.56 2.13
C ASN A 107 -2.00 -2.74 3.07
N MET A 108 -1.46 -3.91 2.74
CA MET A 108 -1.67 -5.16 3.50
C MET A 108 -0.82 -5.26 4.77
N ASP A 109 0.25 -4.47 4.87
CA ASP A 109 1.04 -4.34 6.10
C ASP A 109 0.29 -3.39 7.05
N ILE A 110 -0.30 -3.97 8.09
CA ILE A 110 -1.13 -3.24 9.06
C ILE A 110 -0.30 -2.19 9.81
N THR A 111 0.93 -2.52 10.22
CA THR A 111 1.77 -1.62 10.98
C THR A 111 2.16 -0.43 10.11
N SER A 112 2.59 -0.68 8.87
CA SER A 112 2.90 0.37 7.90
C SER A 112 1.68 1.25 7.60
N ARG A 113 0.52 0.64 7.34
CA ARG A 113 -0.74 1.33 7.06
C ARG A 113 -1.15 2.26 8.20
N VAL A 114 -1.14 1.77 9.44
CA VAL A 114 -1.51 2.58 10.61
C VAL A 114 -0.46 3.65 10.88
N THR A 115 0.83 3.35 10.74
CA THR A 115 1.90 4.35 10.88
C THR A 115 1.74 5.49 9.88
N ASN A 116 1.52 5.18 8.60
CA ASN A 116 1.31 6.18 7.55
C ASN A 116 0.05 7.02 7.80
N TYR A 117 -1.00 6.43 8.37
CA TYR A 117 -2.20 7.15 8.78
C TYR A 117 -1.91 8.20 9.87
N PHE A 118 -1.16 7.83 10.91
CA PHE A 118 -0.74 8.78 11.95
C PHE A 118 0.24 9.83 11.42
N MET A 119 1.14 9.47 10.50
CA MET A 119 2.00 10.42 9.80
C MET A 119 1.16 11.44 9.02
N SER A 120 0.15 10.97 8.26
CA SER A 120 -0.76 11.83 7.51
C SER A 120 -1.52 12.80 8.44
N CYS A 121 -1.97 12.34 9.61
CA CYS A 121 -2.57 13.21 10.62
C CYS A 121 -1.60 14.30 11.07
N ASN A 122 -0.35 13.97 11.38
CA ASN A 122 0.65 14.96 11.81
C ASN A 122 1.00 15.95 10.69
N THR A 123 1.08 15.49 9.45
CA THR A 123 1.29 16.36 8.28
C THR A 123 0.13 17.34 8.10
N LEU A 124 -1.11 16.89 8.25
CA LEU A 124 -2.29 17.77 8.20
C LEU A 124 -2.28 18.82 9.32
N ILE A 125 -1.94 18.41 10.54
CA ILE A 125 -1.81 19.34 11.68
C ILE A 125 -0.82 20.46 11.36
N LYS A 126 0.35 20.12 10.81
CA LYS A 126 1.37 21.12 10.41
C LYS A 126 0.90 21.99 9.25
N LYS A 127 0.35 21.37 8.20
CA LYS A 127 -0.15 22.07 7.01
C LYS A 127 -1.19 23.15 7.36
N TYR A 128 -2.06 22.87 8.32
CA TYR A 128 -3.12 23.80 8.72
C TYR A 128 -2.79 24.64 9.96
N GLY A 129 -1.59 24.52 10.53
CA GLY A 129 -1.20 25.33 11.70
C GLY A 129 -1.91 24.96 13.00
N PHE A 130 -2.30 23.70 13.17
CA PHE A 130 -2.99 23.24 14.39
C PHE A 130 -2.06 22.67 15.45
N THR A 131 -0.73 22.84 15.33
CA THR A 131 0.23 22.22 16.24
C THR A 131 -0.09 22.55 17.71
N SER A 132 -0.25 23.84 18.01
CA SER A 132 -0.57 24.35 19.36
C SER A 132 -1.91 23.84 19.92
N PHE A 133 -2.86 23.45 19.06
CA PHE A 133 -4.18 22.97 19.51
C PHE A 133 -4.10 21.60 20.19
N PHE A 134 -2.99 20.89 20.02
CA PHE A 134 -2.84 19.49 20.42
C PHE A 134 -1.69 19.22 21.40
N GLU A 135 -0.99 20.25 21.89
CA GLU A 135 0.17 20.11 22.78
C GLU A 135 -0.23 19.75 24.23
N GLU A 136 -1.36 20.27 24.70
CA GLU A 136 -1.87 20.01 26.05
C GLU A 136 -2.69 18.71 26.16
N GLU A 137 -3.05 18.31 27.38
CA GLU A 137 -3.87 17.12 27.65
C GLU A 137 -5.25 17.18 26.95
N HIS A 138 -5.94 18.32 27.04
CA HIS A 138 -7.19 18.55 26.32
C HIS A 138 -6.99 18.49 24.80
N GLY A 139 -5.84 18.97 24.32
CA GLY A 139 -5.44 18.87 22.92
C GLY A 139 -5.25 17.42 22.48
N SER A 140 -4.53 16.61 23.25
CA SER A 140 -4.33 15.19 22.99
C SER A 140 -5.65 14.43 22.87
N LYS A 141 -6.64 14.74 23.72
CA LYS A 141 -7.99 14.16 23.63
C LYS A 141 -8.72 14.56 22.33
N LYS A 142 -8.65 15.82 21.93
CA LYS A 142 -9.21 16.29 20.64
C LYS A 142 -8.52 15.62 19.46
N LYS A 143 -7.20 15.46 19.50
CA LYS A 143 -6.41 14.78 18.47
C LYS A 143 -6.83 13.32 18.31
N CYS A 144 -6.90 12.57 19.41
CA CYS A 144 -7.39 11.18 19.39
C CYS A 144 -8.81 11.08 18.82
N LYS A 145 -9.71 12.01 19.20
CA LYS A 145 -11.08 12.07 18.66
C LYS A 145 -11.10 12.30 17.14
N LEU A 146 -10.25 13.18 16.60
CA LEU A 146 -10.13 13.41 15.15
C LEU A 146 -9.64 12.14 14.45
N ILE A 147 -8.56 11.54 14.95
CA ILE A 147 -7.98 10.30 14.41
C ILE A 147 -9.04 9.19 14.36
N VAL A 148 -9.80 8.96 15.43
CA VAL A 148 -10.84 7.92 15.47
C VAL A 148 -11.99 8.25 14.53
N ASN A 149 -12.43 9.51 14.47
CA ASN A 149 -13.58 9.87 13.64
C ASN A 149 -13.31 9.82 12.14
N SER A 150 -12.05 9.96 11.72
CA SER A 150 -11.59 9.84 10.33
C SER A 150 -11.22 8.40 9.91
N LEU A 151 -11.34 7.41 10.79
CA LEU A 151 -11.10 6.00 10.43
C LEU A 151 -12.17 5.46 9.46
N PRO A 152 -11.83 4.43 8.65
CA PRO A 152 -12.80 3.66 7.90
C PRO A 152 -13.95 3.15 8.79
N ALA A 153 -15.19 3.16 8.29
CA ALA A 153 -16.39 2.93 9.11
C ALA A 153 -16.34 1.67 9.98
N ALA A 154 -15.95 0.52 9.41
CA ALA A 154 -15.86 -0.75 10.13
C ALA A 154 -14.84 -0.72 11.28
N LEU A 155 -13.65 -0.13 11.03
CA LEU A 155 -12.60 -0.02 12.02
C LEU A 155 -12.93 1.03 13.09
N LYS A 156 -13.55 2.14 12.67
CA LYS A 156 -14.01 3.23 13.54
C LYS A 156 -14.95 2.72 14.62
N GLU A 157 -15.96 1.94 14.24
CA GLU A 157 -16.95 1.40 15.18
C GLU A 157 -16.30 0.49 16.23
N LYS A 158 -15.44 -0.44 15.79
CA LYS A 158 -14.71 -1.34 16.69
C LYS A 158 -13.80 -0.60 17.67
N VAL A 159 -13.03 0.36 17.16
CA VAL A 159 -12.11 1.16 17.98
C VAL A 159 -12.90 2.00 18.99
N LYS A 160 -14.04 2.60 18.60
CA LYS A 160 -14.90 3.32 19.55
C LYS A 160 -15.42 2.42 20.66
N ASN A 161 -15.92 1.22 20.32
CA ASN A 161 -16.41 0.27 21.30
C ASN A 161 -15.32 -0.17 22.30
N GLU A 162 -14.12 -0.48 21.81
CA GLU A 162 -12.99 -0.84 22.67
C GLU A 162 -12.57 0.33 23.59
N ILE A 163 -12.61 1.56 23.09
CA ILE A 163 -12.34 2.76 23.88
C ILE A 163 -13.39 2.94 24.98
N ASP A 164 -14.67 2.78 24.67
CA ASP A 164 -15.76 3.11 25.59
C ASP A 164 -15.88 2.09 26.74
N TYR A 165 -15.55 0.82 26.50
CA TYR A 165 -15.76 -0.25 27.48
C TYR A 165 -14.49 -0.87 28.07
N ARG A 166 -13.34 -0.78 27.39
CA ARG A 166 -12.15 -1.56 27.77
C ARG A 166 -10.88 -0.73 27.94
N PHE A 167 -10.68 0.27 27.09
CA PHE A 167 -9.45 1.07 27.02
C PHE A 167 -9.76 2.58 26.98
N PRO A 168 -10.43 3.16 28.00
CA PRO A 168 -10.79 4.57 28.03
C PRO A 168 -9.58 5.51 27.94
N GLU A 169 -8.41 5.07 28.39
CA GLU A 169 -7.17 5.83 28.33
C GLU A 169 -6.68 6.11 26.89
N ALA A 170 -7.13 5.34 25.89
CA ALA A 170 -6.82 5.63 24.48
C ALA A 170 -7.54 6.89 23.98
N GLN A 171 -8.53 7.42 24.70
CA GLN A 171 -9.19 8.68 24.34
C GLN A 171 -8.25 9.88 24.43
N SER A 172 -7.24 9.87 25.29
CA SER A 172 -6.33 11.00 25.52
C SER A 172 -4.86 10.65 25.29
N ASN A 173 -4.54 9.40 24.96
CA ASN A 173 -3.16 8.96 24.74
C ASN A 173 -2.94 8.42 23.33
N VAL A 174 -2.19 9.18 22.52
CA VAL A 174 -1.89 8.89 21.11
C VAL A 174 -1.19 7.53 20.94
N MET A 175 -0.25 7.18 21.82
CA MET A 175 0.48 5.91 21.75
C MET A 175 -0.45 4.72 22.05
N LYS A 176 -1.31 4.83 23.06
CA LYS A 176 -2.27 3.77 23.38
C LYS A 176 -3.31 3.62 22.28
N LEU A 177 -3.79 4.73 21.71
CA LEU A 177 -4.68 4.71 20.55
C LEU A 177 -4.05 4.03 19.35
N TYR A 178 -2.79 4.34 19.03
CA TYR A 178 -2.05 3.69 17.95
C TYR A 178 -2.03 2.16 18.11
N LYS A 179 -1.66 1.68 19.31
CA LYS A 179 -1.63 0.23 19.60
C LYS A 179 -3.01 -0.41 19.44
N LEU A 180 -4.05 0.25 19.93
CA LEU A 180 -5.43 -0.23 19.81
C LEU A 180 -5.89 -0.33 18.35
N ILE A 181 -5.60 0.70 17.54
CA ILE A 181 -5.94 0.69 16.11
C ILE A 181 -5.19 -0.44 15.37
N CYS A 182 -3.90 -0.64 15.66
CA CYS A 182 -3.14 -1.76 15.10
C CYS A 182 -3.77 -3.11 15.44
N GLN A 183 -4.17 -3.31 16.70
CA GLN A 183 -4.81 -4.55 17.14
C GLN A 183 -6.16 -4.78 16.43
N GLN A 184 -7.02 -3.76 16.40
CA GLN A 184 -8.34 -3.87 15.75
C GLN A 184 -8.23 -4.08 14.24
N ALA A 185 -7.26 -3.43 13.59
CA ALA A 185 -6.99 -3.63 12.17
C ALA A 185 -6.46 -5.06 11.86
N LEU A 186 -5.70 -5.65 12.78
CA LEU A 186 -5.23 -7.04 12.67
C LEU A 186 -6.38 -8.04 12.79
N GLU A 187 -7.23 -7.88 13.80
CA GLU A 187 -8.41 -8.73 14.00
C GLU A 187 -9.35 -8.68 12.79
N GLU A 188 -9.58 -7.49 12.23
CA GLU A 188 -10.35 -7.32 11.00
C GLU A 188 -9.70 -8.01 9.79
N ALA A 189 -8.38 -7.90 9.62
CA ALA A 189 -7.66 -8.54 8.54
C ALA A 189 -7.71 -10.09 8.64
N ILE A 190 -7.61 -10.63 9.86
CA ILE A 190 -7.74 -12.09 10.11
C ILE A 190 -9.17 -12.54 9.77
N GLY A 191 -10.19 -11.82 10.25
CA GLY A 191 -11.60 -12.11 9.96
C GLY A 191 -11.89 -12.11 8.46
N HIS A 192 -11.44 -11.08 7.73
CA HIS A 192 -11.60 -11.03 6.26
C HIS A 192 -10.89 -12.20 5.56
N ARG A 193 -9.70 -12.59 6.00
CA ARG A 193 -8.98 -13.75 5.43
C ARG A 193 -9.74 -15.05 5.68
N ALA A 194 -10.31 -15.25 6.87
CA ALA A 194 -11.11 -16.43 7.20
C ALA A 194 -12.38 -16.53 6.33
N LEU A 195 -13.18 -15.47 6.29
CA LEU A 195 -14.39 -15.39 5.46
C LEU A 195 -14.12 -15.62 3.97
N ASN A 196 -13.01 -15.07 3.47
CA ASN A 196 -12.60 -15.27 2.07
C ASN A 196 -12.20 -16.73 1.78
N ARG A 197 -11.65 -17.46 2.76
CA ARG A 197 -11.37 -18.91 2.61
C ARG A 197 -12.68 -19.69 2.53
N GLU A 198 -13.63 -19.41 3.41
CA GLU A 198 -14.95 -20.07 3.43
C GLU A 198 -15.73 -19.84 2.13
N ARG A 199 -15.77 -18.59 1.63
CA ARG A 199 -16.40 -18.26 0.35
C ARG A 199 -15.79 -19.04 -0.82
N LYS A 200 -14.46 -19.19 -0.85
CA LYS A 200 -13.75 -19.97 -1.88
C LYS A 200 -14.07 -21.47 -1.80
N LEU A 201 -14.23 -22.02 -0.60
CA LEU A 201 -14.63 -23.41 -0.39
C LEU A 201 -16.09 -23.64 -0.84
N SER A 202 -17.00 -22.76 -0.44
CA SER A 202 -18.41 -22.81 -0.84
C SER A 202 -18.59 -22.68 -2.36
N HIS A 203 -17.84 -21.78 -3.02
CA HIS A 203 -17.90 -21.63 -4.48
C HIS A 203 -17.38 -22.88 -5.22
N LYS A 204 -16.31 -23.53 -4.72
CA LYS A 204 -15.82 -24.81 -5.28
C LYS A 204 -16.82 -25.95 -5.08
N GLN A 205 -17.58 -25.93 -3.99
CA GLN A 205 -18.60 -26.94 -3.72
C GLN A 205 -19.81 -26.75 -4.64
N LYS A 206 -20.30 -25.51 -4.79
CA LYS A 206 -21.39 -25.18 -5.73
C LYS A 206 -21.04 -25.48 -7.20
N GLN A 207 -19.79 -25.30 -7.63
CA GLN A 207 -19.36 -25.70 -8.98
C GLN A 207 -19.33 -27.22 -9.18
N ARG A 208 -19.12 -28.01 -8.13
CA ARG A 208 -19.16 -29.49 -8.20
C ARG A 208 -20.58 -30.05 -8.17
N GLU A 209 -21.54 -29.28 -7.66
CA GLU A 209 -22.95 -29.66 -7.51
C GLU A 209 -23.82 -29.23 -8.71
N GLN A 210 -23.30 -28.46 -9.67
CA GLN A 210 -24.04 -28.18 -10.92
C GLN A 210 -24.04 -29.40 -11.85
N PRO A 211 -25.21 -29.92 -12.26
CA PRO A 211 -25.28 -30.98 -13.27
C PRO A 211 -24.79 -30.43 -14.61
N HIS A 212 -23.80 -31.09 -15.22
CA HIS A 212 -23.42 -30.84 -16.60
C HIS A 212 -24.67 -31.06 -17.49
N PRO A 213 -25.11 -30.10 -18.32
CA PRO A 213 -26.19 -30.36 -19.27
C PRO A 213 -25.72 -31.46 -20.22
N PHE A 214 -26.42 -32.60 -20.19
CA PHE A 214 -26.15 -33.74 -21.03
C PHE A 214 -26.52 -33.37 -22.48
N GLN A 215 -25.56 -32.84 -23.25
CA GLN A 215 -25.74 -32.60 -24.68
C GLN A 215 -25.81 -33.96 -25.39
N LYS A 216 -27.02 -34.42 -25.69
CA LYS A 216 -27.27 -35.54 -26.60
C LYS A 216 -26.86 -35.11 -28.01
N ASN A 217 -25.70 -35.56 -28.47
CA ASN A 217 -25.31 -35.48 -29.87
C ASN A 217 -26.25 -36.34 -30.72
N LYS A 218 -27.27 -35.71 -31.30
CA LYS A 218 -28.11 -36.31 -32.33
C LYS A 218 -27.31 -36.29 -33.64
N ARG A 219 -26.76 -37.43 -34.02
CA ARG A 219 -26.23 -37.67 -35.37
C ARG A 219 -27.36 -37.42 -36.38
N GLN A 220 -27.17 -36.44 -37.25
CA GLN A 220 -27.88 -36.39 -38.53
C GLN A 220 -26.83 -36.39 -39.65
N ASN A 221 -26.94 -37.44 -40.45
CA ASN A 221 -26.21 -37.68 -41.67
C ASN A 221 -27.04 -37.10 -42.82
N THR A 222 -26.51 -36.13 -43.54
CA THR A 222 -26.96 -35.78 -44.90
C THR A 222 -25.75 -35.28 -45.66
N GLY A 223 -25.42 -35.99 -46.73
CA GLY A 223 -24.30 -35.68 -47.60
C GLY A 223 -24.62 -34.61 -48.64
N GLN A 224 -23.53 -34.31 -49.36
CA GLN A 224 -23.41 -33.67 -50.68
C GLN A 224 -23.22 -32.14 -50.76
N GLN A 225 -21.98 -31.86 -51.18
CA GLN A 225 -21.58 -31.05 -52.34
C GLN A 225 -21.23 -29.56 -52.16
N GLN A 226 -19.90 -29.35 -52.13
CA GLN A 226 -19.10 -28.59 -53.10
C GLN A 226 -19.43 -27.12 -53.41
N LYS A 227 -18.41 -26.28 -53.21
CA LYS A 227 -17.79 -25.28 -54.13
C LYS A 227 -17.24 -24.12 -53.30
N ALA A 228 -16.19 -23.40 -53.63
CA ALA A 228 -15.06 -23.55 -54.55
C ALA A 228 -14.04 -22.46 -54.13
N ASP A 229 -12.81 -22.61 -54.58
CA ASP A 229 -11.66 -21.72 -54.43
C ASP A 229 -11.91 -20.21 -54.50
N LYS A 230 -11.08 -19.44 -53.77
CA LYS A 230 -10.23 -18.42 -54.41
C LYS A 230 -9.04 -17.98 -53.55
N TYR A 231 -7.90 -18.46 -54.04
CA TYR A 231 -6.51 -18.04 -53.99
C TYR A 231 -6.22 -16.51 -54.02
N GLN A 232 -5.19 -16.07 -53.29
CA GLN A 232 -4.16 -15.06 -53.67
C GLN A 232 -3.14 -14.93 -52.52
N LYS A 233 -2.01 -15.67 -52.46
CA LYS A 233 -0.70 -15.58 -53.15
C LYS A 233 0.15 -14.31 -52.93
N LYS A 234 1.35 -14.57 -52.37
CA LYS A 234 2.68 -13.93 -52.55
C LYS A 234 2.90 -12.56 -51.90
N GLY A 235 4.06 -12.26 -51.29
CA GLY A 235 5.35 -12.98 -51.17
C GLY A 235 6.50 -11.99 -50.89
N GLY A 236 7.68 -12.51 -50.54
CA GLY A 236 8.98 -11.82 -50.51
C GLY A 236 9.69 -11.95 -49.15
N LYS A 237 10.56 -12.96 -48.87
CA LYS A 237 11.98 -13.18 -49.25
C LYS A 237 12.90 -11.98 -48.96
N VAL A 238 13.70 -12.01 -47.87
CA VAL A 238 15.07 -12.58 -47.68
C VAL A 238 16.17 -11.64 -48.19
N VAL A 239 17.10 -11.20 -47.32
CA VAL A 239 18.58 -11.22 -47.48
C VAL A 239 19.24 -11.07 -46.07
N GLN A 240 20.15 -11.99 -45.72
CA GLN A 240 21.28 -11.78 -44.77
C GLN A 240 22.57 -11.67 -45.61
N PRO A 241 23.72 -11.19 -45.06
CA PRO A 241 24.68 -12.16 -44.48
C PRO A 241 25.55 -11.66 -43.29
N ALA A 242 25.98 -12.64 -42.47
CA ALA A 242 27.29 -12.90 -41.81
C ALA A 242 27.96 -11.80 -40.92
N ALA A 243 28.69 -12.08 -39.83
CA ALA A 243 29.28 -13.32 -39.27
C ALA A 243 29.63 -13.13 -37.76
N GLU A 244 29.73 -14.27 -37.04
CA GLU A 244 30.59 -14.55 -35.85
C GLU A 244 30.30 -13.80 -34.52
N ASN A 245 30.24 -14.39 -33.33
CA ASN A 245 30.61 -15.72 -32.84
C ASN A 245 29.96 -15.98 -31.46
N SER A 246 29.88 -17.27 -31.09
CA SER A 246 29.77 -17.81 -29.71
C SER A 246 28.37 -18.11 -29.11
N GLY A 247 28.11 -19.41 -28.88
CA GLY A 247 27.52 -19.88 -27.63
C GLY A 247 26.09 -20.45 -27.64
N ASP A 248 26.01 -21.78 -27.78
CA ASP A 248 24.98 -22.69 -27.24
C ASP A 248 23.49 -22.60 -27.63
N LYS A 249 23.08 -23.63 -28.40
CA LYS A 249 21.81 -24.42 -28.33
C LYS A 249 20.46 -23.75 -28.62
N LYS A 250 20.02 -23.96 -29.89
CA LYS A 250 18.68 -24.40 -30.33
C LYS A 250 17.98 -25.32 -29.29
N GLU A 251 16.67 -25.42 -29.09
CA GLU A 251 15.49 -25.14 -29.92
C GLU A 251 14.22 -25.19 -29.00
N GLN A 252 13.29 -24.26 -29.24
CA GLN A 252 11.81 -24.27 -29.24
C GLN A 252 10.92 -25.47 -28.75
N PRO A 253 9.57 -25.29 -28.62
CA PRO A 253 8.78 -25.59 -27.42
C PRO A 253 7.81 -26.80 -27.50
N GLY A 254 7.39 -27.31 -26.33
CA GLY A 254 6.34 -28.34 -26.13
C GLY A 254 6.73 -29.26 -24.96
N GLN A 255 5.90 -29.81 -24.08
CA GLN A 255 4.47 -29.99 -23.93
C GLN A 255 4.14 -30.08 -22.42
N LYS A 256 2.89 -29.84 -22.06
CA LYS A 256 2.35 -30.05 -20.71
C LYS A 256 2.46 -31.53 -20.28
N GLY A 257 2.92 -31.76 -19.05
CA GLY A 257 2.39 -32.81 -18.18
C GLY A 257 3.09 -34.17 -18.18
N ALA A 258 4.07 -34.32 -17.29
CA ALA A 258 4.43 -35.61 -16.68
C ALA A 258 4.55 -35.42 -15.15
N PRO A 259 4.18 -36.42 -14.31
CA PRO A 259 4.28 -36.30 -12.87
C PRO A 259 5.74 -36.31 -12.41
N LYS A 260 6.11 -35.43 -11.46
CA LYS A 260 7.49 -35.24 -10.96
C LYS A 260 8.14 -36.51 -10.38
N THR A 261 7.35 -37.51 -9.99
CA THR A 261 7.79 -38.76 -9.37
C THR A 261 7.86 -39.94 -10.36
N GLY A 262 7.57 -39.73 -11.63
CA GLY A 262 7.44 -40.80 -12.63
C GLY A 262 6.12 -41.56 -12.57
N CYS A 263 5.90 -42.44 -13.54
CA CYS A 263 4.73 -43.29 -13.67
C CYS A 263 4.61 -44.25 -12.46
N PHE A 264 3.42 -44.37 -11.87
CA PHE A 264 3.18 -45.25 -10.71
C PHE A 264 3.35 -46.76 -10.98
N HIS A 265 3.46 -47.19 -12.23
CA HIS A 265 3.67 -48.60 -12.58
C HIS A 265 5.13 -48.91 -12.94
N CYS A 266 5.78 -48.06 -13.75
CA CYS A 266 7.13 -48.35 -14.28
C CYS A 266 8.17 -47.24 -14.05
N GLY A 267 7.80 -46.15 -13.35
CA GLY A 267 8.69 -45.01 -13.07
C GLY A 267 9.04 -44.10 -14.25
N GLY A 268 8.54 -44.38 -15.46
CA GLY A 268 8.86 -43.59 -16.67
C GLY A 268 8.24 -42.18 -16.68
N PRO A 269 8.71 -41.26 -17.56
CA PRO A 269 8.26 -39.86 -17.62
C PRO A 269 6.90 -39.71 -18.34
N HIS A 270 5.91 -40.49 -17.91
CA HIS A 270 4.53 -40.47 -18.41
C HIS A 270 3.54 -40.74 -17.26
N TYR A 271 2.27 -40.36 -17.43
CA TYR A 271 1.20 -40.77 -16.50
C TYR A 271 0.79 -42.22 -16.75
N LEU A 272 0.25 -42.91 -15.72
CA LEU A 272 -0.21 -44.30 -15.80
C LEU A 272 -1.19 -44.56 -16.97
N SER A 273 -2.01 -43.58 -17.33
CA SER A 273 -2.93 -43.64 -18.48
C SER A 273 -2.24 -43.81 -19.84
N GLY A 274 -0.96 -43.45 -19.96
CA GLY A 274 -0.15 -43.60 -21.16
C GLY A 274 0.95 -44.66 -21.03
N CYS A 275 0.94 -45.47 -19.96
CA CYS A 275 1.98 -46.45 -19.71
C CYS A 275 1.88 -47.65 -20.67
N PRO A 276 2.92 -47.95 -21.46
CA PRO A 276 2.90 -49.05 -22.44
C PRO A 276 3.04 -50.43 -21.77
N THR A 277 3.48 -50.48 -20.51
CA THR A 277 3.67 -51.73 -19.76
C THR A 277 2.56 -52.02 -18.75
N ALA A 278 1.61 -51.08 -18.55
CA ALA A 278 0.50 -51.28 -17.62
C ALA A 278 -0.72 -51.90 -18.33
N ASN A 279 -1.21 -53.02 -17.80
CA ASN A 279 -2.42 -53.67 -18.32
C ASN A 279 -3.70 -52.96 -17.78
N LYS A 280 -4.87 -53.39 -18.25
CA LYS A 280 -6.15 -52.77 -17.88
C LYS A 280 -6.47 -52.92 -16.38
N GLU A 281 -6.05 -54.03 -15.76
CA GLU A 281 -6.28 -54.32 -14.34
C GLU A 281 -5.41 -53.45 -13.43
N ASP A 282 -4.17 -53.14 -13.83
CA ASP A 282 -3.25 -52.25 -13.12
C ASP A 282 -3.74 -50.79 -13.11
N ARG A 283 -4.41 -50.37 -14.19
CA ARG A 283 -5.03 -49.04 -14.30
C ARG A 283 -6.23 -48.90 -13.36
N ASP A 284 -6.99 -49.98 -13.15
CA ASP A 284 -8.20 -49.99 -12.33
C ASP A 284 -7.90 -50.16 -10.82
N ARG A 285 -6.82 -50.88 -10.45
CA ARG A 285 -6.41 -51.07 -9.03
C ARG A 285 -6.11 -49.77 -8.29
N LEU A 286 -5.56 -48.76 -8.98
CA LEU A 286 -5.25 -47.43 -8.40
C LEU A 286 -6.47 -46.49 -8.32
N ALA A 287 -7.52 -46.76 -9.08
CA ALA A 287 -8.79 -46.02 -8.96
C ALA A 287 -9.55 -46.44 -7.70
N ASN A 288 -9.54 -47.73 -7.36
CA ASN A 288 -10.28 -48.29 -6.22
C ASN A 288 -9.61 -48.06 -4.85
N SER A 289 -8.29 -47.83 -4.78
CA SER A 289 -7.61 -47.53 -3.50
C SER A 289 -8.01 -46.16 -2.90
N LYS A 290 -8.64 -45.28 -3.69
CA LYS A 290 -9.14 -43.97 -3.23
C LYS A 290 -10.55 -44.00 -2.64
N GLN A 291 -11.31 -45.09 -2.80
CA GLN A 291 -12.66 -45.22 -2.23
C GLN A 291 -12.68 -45.88 -0.83
N ASN A 292 -11.69 -46.69 -0.47
CA ASN A 292 -11.65 -47.42 0.82
C ASN A 292 -11.08 -46.65 2.03
N LYS A 293 -10.95 -45.31 1.98
CA LYS A 293 -10.58 -44.48 3.16
C LYS A 293 -11.70 -43.56 3.65
N ARG A 294 -12.95 -43.76 3.19
CA ARG A 294 -14.16 -43.09 3.69
C ARG A 294 -15.18 -44.13 4.14
N GLY A 295 -14.89 -44.80 5.26
CA GLY A 295 -15.76 -45.82 5.83
C GLY A 295 -15.17 -46.37 7.12
N GLY A 296 -15.07 -45.51 8.13
CA GLY A 296 -14.75 -45.92 9.50
C GLY A 296 -15.92 -45.55 10.40
N GLU A 297 -16.80 -46.53 10.62
CA GLU A 297 -17.90 -46.45 11.58
C GLU A 297 -17.35 -46.41 13.01
N HIS A 298 -17.86 -45.48 13.81
CA HIS A 298 -17.75 -45.45 15.26
C HIS A 298 -18.78 -46.44 15.85
N PRO A 299 -18.40 -47.37 16.73
CA PRO A 299 -19.37 -47.96 17.65
C PRO A 299 -19.34 -47.22 18.99
N ALA A 300 -20.53 -46.84 19.44
CA ALA A 300 -20.83 -46.50 20.82
C ALA A 300 -20.89 -47.79 21.66
N GLY A 301 -20.39 -47.73 22.90
CA GLY A 301 -20.47 -48.84 23.84
C GLY A 301 -19.88 -48.49 25.20
N ARG A 302 -20.76 -48.15 26.14
CA ARG A 302 -20.53 -47.85 27.56
C ARG A 302 -20.47 -49.18 28.34
N HIS A 303 -19.51 -49.38 29.26
CA HIS A 303 -19.75 -49.82 30.65
C HIS A 303 -18.48 -50.32 31.37
N ARG A 304 -18.43 -49.89 32.64
CA ARG A 304 -17.65 -50.33 33.81
C ARG A 304 -16.21 -49.86 33.94
#